data_AF-A0AAN8KAW4-F1
#
_entry.id   AF-A0AAN8KAW4-F1
#
_cell.length_a   1.000
_cell.length_b   1.000
_cell.length_c   1.000
_cell.angle_alpha   90.00
_cell.angle_beta   90.00
_cell.angle_gamma   90.00
#
_symmetry.space_group_name_H-M   'P 1'
#
loop_
_entity.id
_entity.type
_entity.pdbx_description
1 polymer ?
#
loop_
_entity_poly.entity_id
_entity_poly.type
_entity_poly.pdbx_seq_one_letter_code
_entity_poly.pdbx_strand_id
1 'polypeptide(L)'
;MLYVIVAALVGITTAIPTQPGCCVPPQWEGVQVDALGIVVGGKATVSDSRVFISYDEPNNRILTHYYITTNGDKWNYKVLQDFNKGIRYVLFNDDVTCQPKPLPGPFKKQCIPADAVSQGNVKLGVGDHTF
;
A
#
# COMPACT_ATOMS: atom_id res chain seq x y z
N MET A 1 -51.49 -2.13 -35.51
CA MET A 1 -50.04 -2.43 -35.46
C MET A 1 -49.59 -2.22 -34.02
N LEU A 2 -49.44 -3.31 -33.27
CA LEU A 2 -49.09 -3.29 -31.84
C LEU A 2 -47.59 -3.60 -31.72
N TYR A 3 -46.79 -2.61 -31.32
CA TYR A 3 -45.35 -2.79 -31.13
C TYR A 3 -45.10 -3.43 -29.76
N VAL A 4 -44.68 -4.69 -29.76
CA VAL A 4 -44.20 -5.39 -28.55
C VAL A 4 -42.75 -4.97 -28.32
N ILE A 5 -42.52 -4.11 -27.33
CA ILE A 5 -41.17 -3.74 -26.87
C ILE A 5 -40.70 -4.85 -25.93
N VAL A 6 -39.83 -5.73 -26.44
CA VAL A 6 -39.12 -6.72 -25.63
C VAL A 6 -37.99 -6.00 -24.90
N ALA A 7 -38.19 -5.70 -23.62
CA ALA A 7 -37.15 -5.16 -22.75
C ALA A 7 -36.17 -6.29 -22.39
N ALA A 8 -35.04 -6.35 -23.08
CA ALA A 8 -33.93 -7.24 -22.72
C ALA A 8 -33.27 -6.75 -21.42
N LEU A 9 -33.62 -7.39 -20.31
CA LEU A 9 -32.87 -7.30 -19.05
C LEU A 9 -31.48 -7.90 -19.27
N VAL A 10 -30.52 -7.07 -19.68
CA VAL A 10 -29.10 -7.40 -19.65
C VAL A 10 -28.70 -7.44 -18.18
N GLY A 11 -28.80 -8.62 -17.56
CA GLY A 11 -28.25 -8.87 -16.24
C GLY A 11 -26.75 -8.65 -16.28
N ILE A 12 -26.27 -7.57 -15.67
CA ILE A 12 -24.85 -7.34 -15.46
C ILE A 12 -24.39 -8.38 -14.43
N THR A 13 -23.91 -9.53 -14.91
CA THR A 13 -23.24 -10.51 -14.05
C THR A 13 -21.87 -9.95 -13.70
N THR A 14 -21.76 -9.25 -12.57
CA THR A 14 -20.45 -8.98 -11.98
C THR A 14 -19.84 -10.32 -11.57
N ALA A 15 -18.80 -10.77 -12.27
CA ALA A 15 -18.05 -11.96 -11.87
C ALA A 15 -17.46 -11.68 -10.49
N ILE A 16 -18.02 -12.30 -9.44
CA ILE A 16 -17.43 -12.29 -8.11
C ILE A 16 -16.21 -13.21 -8.18
N PRO A 17 -14.99 -12.72 -7.94
CA PRO A 17 -13.80 -13.56 -7.93
C PRO A 17 -13.98 -14.73 -6.96
N THR A 18 -13.83 -15.94 -7.48
CA THR A 18 -14.11 -17.21 -6.78
C THR A 18 -12.96 -17.66 -5.87
N GLN A 19 -11.85 -16.93 -5.82
CA GLN A 19 -10.75 -17.20 -4.89
C GLN A 19 -10.47 -15.99 -4.02
N PRO A 20 -10.38 -16.15 -2.68
CA PRO A 20 -9.96 -15.07 -1.81
C PRO A 20 -8.56 -14.63 -2.24
N GLY A 21 -8.40 -13.34 -2.50
CA GLY A 21 -7.11 -12.76 -2.82
C GLY A 21 -6.07 -13.10 -1.74
N CYS A 22 -4.84 -13.37 -2.14
CA CYS A 22 -3.76 -13.68 -1.20
C CYS A 22 -3.53 -12.50 -0.23
N CYS A 23 -3.16 -12.83 1.02
CA CYS A 23 -2.74 -11.87 2.03
C CYS A 23 -1.23 -12.01 2.28
N VAL A 24 -0.61 -10.92 2.74
CA VAL A 24 0.75 -10.98 3.30
C VAL A 24 0.75 -11.80 4.60
N PRO A 25 1.92 -12.30 5.06
CA PRO A 25 2.03 -12.90 6.38
C PRO A 25 1.54 -11.95 7.49
N PRO A 26 0.98 -12.45 8.61
CA PRO A 26 0.45 -11.58 9.67
C PRO A 26 1.53 -10.77 10.40
N GLN A 27 2.78 -11.22 10.35
CA GLN A 27 3.93 -10.49 10.89
C GLN A 27 5.10 -10.62 9.93
N TRP A 28 5.70 -9.50 9.56
CA TRP A 28 6.90 -9.48 8.73
C TRP A 28 7.64 -8.16 8.88
N GLU A 29 8.92 -8.21 8.53
CA GLU A 29 9.76 -7.03 8.37
C GLU A 29 10.37 -7.02 6.97
N GLY A 30 10.50 -5.85 6.37
CA GLY A 30 10.92 -5.73 4.99
C GLY A 30 11.42 -4.35 4.62
N VAL A 31 11.94 -4.26 3.41
CA VAL A 31 12.42 -3.01 2.83
C VAL A 31 11.66 -2.77 1.54
N GLN A 32 10.98 -1.64 1.48
CA GLN A 32 10.36 -1.10 0.28
C GLN A 32 11.27 -0.01 -0.30
N VAL A 33 11.33 0.05 -1.63
CA VAL A 33 12.02 1.10 -2.37
C VAL A 33 11.00 1.75 -3.28
N ASP A 34 10.85 3.06 -3.15
CA ASP A 34 9.90 3.86 -3.93
C ASP A 34 10.65 4.84 -4.82
N ALA A 35 10.11 5.05 -6.01
CA ALA A 35 10.45 6.18 -6.88
C ALA A 35 9.16 6.94 -7.17
N LEU A 36 9.07 8.18 -6.69
CA LEU A 36 7.87 9.01 -6.76
C LEU A 36 8.12 10.25 -7.62
N GLY A 37 7.30 10.47 -8.64
CA GLY A 37 7.27 11.74 -9.37
C GLY A 37 6.53 12.81 -8.56
N ILE A 38 7.18 13.94 -8.27
CA ILE A 38 6.63 15.06 -7.52
C ILE A 38 6.93 16.41 -8.19
N VAL A 39 6.25 17.48 -7.76
CA VAL A 39 6.53 18.85 -8.21
C VAL A 39 7.00 19.69 -7.02
N VAL A 40 8.21 20.24 -7.11
CA VAL A 40 8.81 21.10 -6.07
C VAL A 40 9.16 22.44 -6.70
N GLY A 41 8.63 23.54 -6.15
CA GLY A 41 8.87 24.89 -6.70
C GLY A 41 8.45 25.05 -8.17
N GLY A 42 7.39 24.36 -8.59
CA GLY A 42 6.89 24.38 -9.98
C GLY A 42 7.69 23.53 -10.97
N LYS A 43 8.72 22.80 -10.53
CA LYS A 43 9.51 21.90 -11.38
C LYS A 43 9.22 20.44 -11.04
N ALA A 44 9.04 19.63 -12.07
CA ALA A 44 8.92 18.18 -11.91
C ALA A 44 10.28 17.60 -11.46
N THR A 45 10.24 16.71 -10.48
CA THR A 45 11.40 15.98 -9.98
C THR A 45 11.00 14.56 -9.58
N VAL A 46 11.98 13.68 -9.48
CA VAL A 46 11.82 12.38 -8.85
C VAL A 46 12.30 12.47 -7.40
N SER A 47 11.59 11.79 -6.52
CA SER A 47 11.98 11.54 -5.15
C SER A 47 12.16 10.04 -4.98
N ASP A 48 13.33 9.63 -4.49
CA ASP A 48 13.62 8.23 -4.19
C ASP A 48 13.48 8.03 -2.68
N SER A 49 12.86 6.93 -2.25
CA SER A 49 12.82 6.58 -0.84
C SER A 49 13.09 5.12 -0.57
N ARG A 50 13.78 4.86 0.53
CA ARG A 50 13.91 3.54 1.14
C ARG A 50 13.10 3.52 2.42
N VAL A 51 12.17 2.59 2.51
CA VAL A 51 11.24 2.46 3.65
C VAL A 51 11.47 1.11 4.31
N PHE A 52 11.89 1.13 5.57
CA PHE A 52 11.92 -0.07 6.39
C PHE A 52 10.55 -0.21 7.05
N ILE A 53 9.93 -1.37 6.93
CA ILE A 53 8.57 -1.63 7.39
C ILE A 53 8.60 -2.79 8.36
N SER A 54 7.98 -2.60 9.52
CA SER A 54 7.61 -3.69 10.44
C SER A 54 6.07 -3.74 10.51
N TYR A 55 5.49 -4.82 10.00
CA TYR A 55 4.05 -5.06 9.98
C TYR A 55 3.68 -6.08 11.06
N ASP A 56 2.72 -5.73 11.92
CA ASP A 56 2.31 -6.54 13.06
C ASP A 56 0.78 -6.56 13.18
N GLU A 57 0.15 -7.45 12.40
CA GLU A 57 -1.31 -7.63 12.39
C GLU A 57 -1.88 -8.09 13.73
N PRO A 58 -1.30 -9.09 14.44
CA PRO A 58 -1.83 -9.52 15.74
C PRO A 58 -1.95 -8.39 16.76
N ASN A 59 -1.04 -7.41 16.70
CA ASN A 59 -1.06 -6.25 17.59
C ASN A 59 -1.63 -4.98 16.93
N ASN A 60 -2.19 -5.06 15.72
CA ASN A 60 -2.71 -3.94 14.94
C ASN A 60 -1.74 -2.75 14.89
N ARG A 61 -0.47 -3.02 14.55
CA ARG A 61 0.61 -2.03 14.53
C ARG A 61 1.39 -2.05 13.22
N ILE A 62 1.83 -0.87 12.80
CA ILE A 62 2.76 -0.70 11.69
C ILE A 62 3.80 0.32 12.12
N LEU A 63 5.07 -0.01 11.95
CA LEU A 63 6.19 0.93 12.05
C LEU A 63 6.80 1.09 10.67
N THR A 64 6.97 2.33 10.22
CA THR A 64 7.71 2.65 9.00
C THR A 64 8.82 3.64 9.28
N HIS A 65 10.00 3.38 8.73
CA HIS A 65 11.14 4.28 8.79
C HIS A 65 11.53 4.70 7.38
N TYR A 66 11.32 5.97 7.07
CA TYR A 66 11.56 6.55 5.76
C TYR A 66 12.95 7.17 5.69
N TYR A 67 13.66 6.87 4.62
CA TYR A 67 14.84 7.60 4.15
C TYR A 67 14.52 8.14 2.76
N ILE A 68 14.31 9.44 2.64
CA ILE A 68 13.87 10.10 1.40
C ILE A 68 15.00 10.96 0.88
N THR A 69 15.24 10.89 -0.43
CA THR A 69 16.12 11.81 -1.15
C THR A 69 15.33 12.53 -2.24
N THR A 70 15.34 13.87 -2.20
CA THR A 70 14.68 14.72 -3.20
C THR A 70 15.63 15.83 -3.59
N ASN A 71 15.99 15.96 -4.88
CA ASN A 71 16.94 16.99 -5.36
C ASN A 71 18.27 17.05 -4.59
N GLY A 72 18.73 15.92 -4.03
CA GLY A 72 19.93 15.85 -3.19
C GLY A 72 19.70 16.10 -1.70
N ASP A 73 18.55 16.68 -1.31
CA ASP A 73 18.16 16.84 0.09
C ASP A 73 17.71 15.50 0.67
N LYS A 74 18.19 15.21 1.88
CA LYS A 74 17.89 13.96 2.60
C LYS A 74 16.99 14.24 3.79
N TRP A 75 15.97 13.40 3.94
CA TRP A 75 15.01 13.47 5.04
C TRP A 75 14.86 12.08 5.64
N ASN A 76 14.85 11.99 6.96
CA ASN A 76 14.51 10.75 7.65
C ASN A 76 13.42 10.96 8.70
N TYR A 77 12.44 10.08 8.73
CA TYR A 77 11.43 10.10 9.78
C TYR A 77 10.84 8.72 10.01
N LYS A 78 10.36 8.50 11.23
CA LYS A 78 9.69 7.26 11.66
C LYS A 78 8.22 7.54 11.88
N VAL A 79 7.36 6.63 11.45
CA VAL A 79 5.92 6.67 11.71
C VAL A 79 5.53 5.39 12.41
N LEU A 80 5.07 5.50 13.65
CA LEU A 80 4.43 4.41 14.38
C LEU A 80 2.91 4.61 14.33
N GLN A 81 2.20 3.62 13.82
CA GLN A 81 0.74 3.59 13.80
C GLN A 81 0.26 2.51 14.77
N ASP A 82 -0.38 2.91 15.86
CA ASP A 82 -1.04 2.01 16.82
C ASP A 82 -2.55 2.12 16.61
N PHE A 83 -3.10 1.17 15.86
CA PHE A 83 -4.52 1.18 15.48
C PHE A 83 -5.43 0.76 16.63
N ASN A 84 -4.92 0.02 17.63
CA ASN A 84 -5.67 -0.25 18.86
C ASN A 84 -5.93 1.04 19.63
N LYS A 85 -4.98 1.98 19.61
CA LYS A 85 -5.13 3.30 20.23
C LYS A 85 -5.75 4.35 19.32
N GLY A 86 -5.84 4.10 18.01
CA GLY A 86 -6.29 5.09 17.03
C GLY A 86 -5.32 6.27 16.87
N ILE A 87 -4.03 6.07 17.15
CA ILE A 87 -3.01 7.13 17.18
C ILE A 87 -1.85 6.78 16.24
N ARG A 88 -1.34 7.79 15.54
CA ARG A 88 -0.03 7.78 14.88
C ARG A 88 0.95 8.73 15.54
N TYR A 89 2.19 8.32 15.57
CA TYR A 89 3.32 9.07 16.07
C TYR A 89 4.29 9.31 14.90
N VAL A 90 4.76 10.54 14.72
CA VAL A 90 5.73 10.88 13.67
C VAL A 90 6.95 11.49 14.36
N LEU A 91 8.12 10.89 14.13
CA LEU A 91 9.39 11.33 14.67
C LEU A 91 10.27 11.78 13.51
N PHE A 92 10.61 13.07 13.45
CA PHE A 92 11.46 13.64 12.41
C PHE A 92 12.92 13.68 12.86
N ASN A 93 13.85 13.26 12.01
CA ASN A 93 15.30 13.38 12.21
C ASN A 93 15.79 12.96 13.61
N ASP A 94 15.19 11.91 14.17
CA ASP A 94 15.46 11.40 15.53
C ASP A 94 15.22 12.41 16.68
N ASP A 95 14.45 13.47 16.42
CA ASP A 95 13.94 14.37 17.46
C ASP A 95 12.99 13.62 18.41
N VAL A 96 13.05 13.97 19.70
CA VAL A 96 12.31 13.34 20.80
C VAL A 96 10.89 13.92 20.91
N THR A 97 10.57 14.97 20.15
CA THR A 97 9.26 15.63 20.18
C THR A 97 8.19 14.81 19.44
N CYS A 98 7.64 13.82 20.12
CA CYS A 98 6.63 12.92 19.58
C CYS A 98 5.22 13.48 19.80
N GLN A 99 4.63 14.12 18.78
CA GLN A 99 3.25 14.61 18.86
C GLN A 99 2.26 13.57 18.33
N PRO A 100 1.38 13.00 19.20
CA PRO A 100 0.36 12.05 18.77
C PRO A 100 -0.65 12.74 17.85
N LYS A 101 -1.01 12.07 16.75
CA LYS A 101 -2.09 12.50 15.86
C LYS A 101 -3.11 11.37 15.70
N PRO A 102 -4.40 11.67 15.52
CA PRO A 102 -5.39 10.63 15.26
C PRO A 102 -5.09 9.90 13.94
N LEU A 103 -5.39 8.60 13.91
CA LEU A 103 -5.37 7.79 12.69
C LEU A 103 -6.63 8.04 11.86
N PRO A 104 -6.53 8.02 10.52
CA PRO A 104 -7.67 8.28 9.64
C PRO A 104 -8.68 7.11 9.56
N GLY A 105 -8.36 5.95 10.13
CA GLY A 105 -9.21 4.77 10.06
C GLY A 105 -8.64 3.55 10.78
N PRO A 106 -9.36 2.42 10.74
CA PRO A 106 -8.97 1.18 11.40
C PRO A 106 -7.81 0.49 10.68
N PHE A 107 -7.23 -0.52 11.34
CA PHE A 107 -6.24 -1.38 10.73
C PHE A 107 -6.85 -2.09 9.52
N LYS A 108 -6.15 -2.03 8.38
CA LYS A 108 -6.55 -2.73 7.16
C LYS A 108 -5.52 -3.81 6.87
N LYS A 109 -5.97 -5.07 6.84
CA LYS A 109 -5.13 -6.18 6.44
C LYS A 109 -4.64 -5.96 5.01
N GLN A 110 -3.36 -6.25 4.78
CA GLN A 110 -2.76 -6.13 3.45
C GLN A 110 -3.07 -7.40 2.64
N CYS A 111 -4.26 -7.41 2.05
CA CYS A 111 -4.76 -8.48 1.21
C CYS A 111 -5.16 -7.94 -0.17
N ILE A 112 -5.08 -8.79 -1.18
CA ILE A 112 -5.71 -8.52 -2.48
C ILE A 112 -7.23 -8.44 -2.26
N PRO A 113 -7.90 -7.36 -2.70
CA PRO A 113 -9.32 -7.19 -2.45
C PRO A 113 -10.15 -8.20 -3.24
N ALA A 114 -11.33 -8.54 -2.72
CA ALA A 114 -12.16 -9.60 -3.27
C ALA A 114 -12.70 -9.29 -4.67
N ASP A 115 -12.72 -8.04 -5.10
CA ASP A 115 -13.15 -7.56 -6.43
C ASP A 115 -11.97 -7.31 -7.39
N ALA A 116 -10.75 -7.70 -7.01
CA ALA A 116 -9.58 -7.55 -7.86
C ALA A 116 -9.72 -8.36 -9.16
N VAL A 117 -9.39 -7.73 -10.29
CA VAL A 117 -9.32 -8.38 -11.61
C VAL A 117 -7.88 -8.80 -11.89
N SER A 118 -7.68 -10.09 -12.18
CA SER A 118 -6.36 -10.60 -12.56
C SER A 118 -5.85 -9.96 -13.84
N GLN A 119 -4.62 -9.44 -13.81
CA GLN A 119 -3.92 -8.87 -14.96
C GLN A 119 -3.00 -9.89 -15.67
N GLY A 120 -2.96 -11.14 -15.18
CA GLY A 120 -2.07 -12.19 -15.68
C GLY A 120 -0.99 -12.59 -14.66
N ASN A 121 -0.19 -13.58 -15.05
CA ASN A 121 0.89 -14.12 -14.23
C ASN A 121 2.24 -13.78 -14.85
N VAL A 122 3.20 -13.36 -14.03
CA VAL A 122 4.58 -13.06 -14.46
C VAL A 122 5.55 -13.91 -13.65
N LYS A 123 6.55 -14.49 -14.32
CA LYS A 123 7.71 -15.10 -13.66
C LYS A 123 8.81 -14.05 -13.55
N LEU A 124 9.31 -13.83 -12.34
CA LEU A 124 10.47 -12.98 -12.09
C LEU A 124 11.70 -13.86 -11.86
N GLY A 125 12.82 -13.52 -12.50
CA GLY A 125 14.06 -14.31 -12.47
C GLY A 125 14.31 -15.14 -13.73
N VAL A 126 15.47 -15.79 -13.81
CA VAL A 126 15.97 -16.49 -15.01
C VAL A 126 15.74 -18.02 -15.00
N GLY A 127 14.86 -18.53 -14.15
CA GLY A 127 14.72 -19.96 -13.91
C GLY A 127 13.75 -20.67 -14.85
N ASP A 128 14.10 -20.87 -16.12
CA ASP A 128 13.52 -21.96 -16.93
C ASP A 128 14.58 -22.84 -17.65
N HIS A 129 15.90 -22.56 -17.61
CA HIS A 129 16.93 -23.50 -18.13
C HIS A 129 18.32 -23.44 -17.42
N THR A 130 18.73 -24.61 -16.89
CA THR A 130 20.11 -25.14 -16.68
C THR A 130 21.12 -24.46 -15.73
N PHE A 131 21.47 -25.18 -14.66
CA PHE A 131 22.86 -25.38 -14.19
C PHE A 131 23.21 -26.85 -14.34
#